data_AF-A0A820APP7-F1
#
_entry.id   AF-A0A820APP7-F1
#
_cell.length_a   1.000
_cell.length_b   1.000
_cell.length_c   1.000
_cell.angle_alpha   90.00
_cell.angle_beta   90.00
_cell.angle_gamma   90.00
#
_symmetry.space_group_name_H-M   'P 1'
#
loop_
_entity.id
_entity.type
_entity.pdbx_description
1 polymer ?
#
loop_
_entity_poly.entity_id
_entity_poly.type
_entity_poly.pdbx_seq_one_letter_code
_entity_poly.pdbx_strand_id
1 'polypeptide(L)'
;LTYYLCHSDVRCTKAVSVPAPVHYAHLAAYQSRDADSYENDRRSSIEGDFDDDDLVDGIGSITLQEVETRLIQLDPTIQDTMWYV
;
A
#
# COMPACT_ATOMS: atom_id res chain seq x y z
N LEU A 1 16.42 -21.99 9.73
CA LEU A 1 16.52 -20.88 8.75
C LEU A 1 15.68 -19.67 9.19
N THR A 2 14.38 -19.84 9.44
CA THR A 2 13.47 -18.77 9.90
C THR A 2 13.93 -18.04 11.16
N TYR A 3 14.55 -18.74 12.10
CA TYR A 3 15.15 -18.13 13.30
C TYR A 3 16.16 -17.01 12.96
N TYR A 4 17.03 -17.20 11.97
CA TYR A 4 18.00 -16.18 11.57
C TYR A 4 17.34 -14.98 10.89
N LEU A 5 16.24 -15.21 10.16
CA LEU A 5 15.46 -14.12 9.54
C LEU A 5 14.76 -13.24 10.58
N CYS A 6 14.50 -13.74 11.78
CA CYS A 6 13.95 -12.95 12.88
C CYS A 6 14.98 -12.00 13.52
N HIS A 7 16.27 -12.15 13.23
CA HIS A 7 17.36 -11.30 13.74
C HIS A 7 17.91 -10.33 12.69
N SER A 8 17.35 -10.32 11.47
CA SER A 8 17.79 -9.46 10.37
C SER A 8 16.89 -8.24 10.14
N ASP A 9 16.11 -7.84 11.15
CA ASP A 9 15.31 -6.62 11.09
C ASP A 9 16.21 -5.40 11.37
N VAL A 10 16.20 -4.43 10.45
CA VAL A 10 17.05 -3.23 10.51
C VAL A 10 16.48 -2.20 11.50
N ARG A 11 15.20 -2.30 11.86
CA ARG A 11 14.54 -1.34 12.77
C ARG A 11 14.84 -1.58 14.25
N CYS A 12 15.26 -2.79 14.64
CA CYS A 12 15.54 -3.09 16.03
C CYS A 12 16.65 -4.14 16.20
N THR A 13 17.43 -4.02 17.28
CA THR A 13 18.50 -4.97 17.62
C THR A 13 18.01 -6.21 18.38
N LYS A 14 16.72 -6.55 18.22
CA LYS A 14 16.05 -7.64 18.95
C LYS A 14 15.45 -8.63 17.97
N ALA A 15 15.29 -9.87 18.43
CA ALA A 15 14.55 -10.87 17.68
C ALA A 15 13.07 -10.50 17.62
N VAL A 16 12.51 -10.42 16.41
CA VAL A 16 11.08 -10.18 16.18
C VAL A 16 10.32 -11.51 16.08
N SER A 17 9.04 -11.52 16.47
CA SER A 17 8.18 -12.72 16.45
C SER A 17 7.85 -13.24 15.03
N VAL A 18 8.10 -12.44 14.00
CA VAL A 18 7.91 -12.77 12.58
C VAL A 18 9.23 -12.60 11.82
N PRO A 19 9.47 -13.34 10.73
CA PRO A 19 10.69 -13.17 9.95
C PRO A 19 10.71 -11.80 9.26
N ALA A 20 11.89 -11.17 9.17
CA ALA A 20 12.09 -9.85 8.57
C ALA A 20 11.36 -9.61 7.21
N PRO A 21 11.38 -10.53 6.22
CA PRO A 21 10.66 -10.30 4.96
C PRO A 21 9.14 -10.14 5.13
N VAL A 22 8.53 -10.83 6.11
CA VAL A 22 7.09 -10.70 6.39
C VAL A 22 6.80 -9.36 7.04
N HIS A 23 7.64 -8.94 7.97
CA HIS A 23 7.51 -7.64 8.61
C HIS A 23 7.61 -6.49 7.59
N TYR A 24 8.57 -6.57 6.67
CA TYR A 24 8.74 -5.60 5.58
C TYR A 24 7.57 -5.56 4.60
N ALA A 25 7.04 -6.72 4.20
CA ALA A 25 5.84 -6.77 3.35
C ALA A 25 4.64 -6.08 4.02
N HIS A 26 4.49 -6.26 5.34
CA HIS A 26 3.43 -5.61 6.10
C HIS A 26 3.62 -4.08 6.16
N LEU A 27 4.86 -3.61 6.35
CA LEU A 27 5.17 -2.19 6.36
C LEU A 27 4.92 -1.52 5.01
N ALA A 28 5.32 -2.17 3.92
CA ALA A 28 5.08 -1.70 2.56
C ALA A 28 3.56 -1.58 2.30
N ALA A 29 2.79 -2.63 2.60
CA ALA A 29 1.34 -2.62 2.42
C ALA A 29 0.64 -1.55 3.28
N TYR A 30 1.09 -1.35 4.53
CA TYR A 30 0.53 -0.33 5.41
C TYR A 30 0.79 1.09 4.87
N GLN A 31 2.02 1.39 4.47
CA GLN A 31 2.36 2.71 3.92
C GLN A 31 1.69 2.99 2.59
N SER A 32 1.54 1.96 1.74
CA SER A 32 0.75 2.07 0.53
C SER A 32 -0.68 2.52 0.83
N ARG A 33 -1.34 1.89 1.81
CA ARG A 33 -2.71 2.27 2.19
C ARG A 33 -2.79 3.69 2.73
N ASP A 34 -1.83 4.11 3.54
CA ASP A 34 -1.78 5.48 4.04
C ASP A 34 -1.61 6.48 2.88
N ALA A 35 -0.68 6.23 1.95
CA ALA A 35 -0.46 7.09 0.79
C ALA A 35 -1.71 7.21 -0.11
N ASP A 36 -2.39 6.09 -0.38
CA ASP A 36 -3.63 6.05 -1.15
C ASP A 36 -4.76 6.83 -0.46
N SER A 37 -4.88 6.73 0.87
CA SER A 37 -5.90 7.48 1.63
C SER A 37 -5.72 9.01 1.51
N TYR A 38 -4.48 9.50 1.55
CA TYR A 38 -4.19 10.93 1.34
C TYR A 38 -4.51 11.40 -0.07
N GLU A 39 -4.29 10.56 -1.09
CA GLU A 39 -4.60 10.88 -2.48
C GLU A 39 -6.11 10.87 -2.73
N ASN A 40 -6.83 9.90 -2.15
CA ASN A 40 -8.28 9.82 -2.22
C ASN A 40 -8.96 11.04 -1.57
N ASP A 41 -8.48 11.53 -0.43
CA ASP A 41 -8.99 12.75 0.21
C ASP A 41 -8.73 14.01 -0.63
N ARG A 42 -7.61 14.06 -1.36
CA ARG A 42 -7.34 15.11 -2.34
C ARG A 42 -8.30 15.04 -3.52
N ARG A 43 -8.59 13.84 -4.01
CA ARG A 43 -9.49 13.60 -5.15
C ARG A 43 -10.94 13.94 -4.80
N SER A 44 -11.41 13.54 -3.63
CA SER A 44 -12.76 13.85 -3.14
C SER A 44 -12.98 15.36 -2.94
N SER A 45 -11.93 16.09 -2.58
CA SER A 45 -11.97 17.56 -2.48
C SER A 45 -12.11 18.26 -3.84
N ILE A 46 -11.77 17.59 -4.95
CA ILE A 46 -11.84 18.12 -6.33
C ILE A 46 -13.17 17.72 -7.00
N GLU A 47 -13.69 16.54 -6.69
CA GLU A 47 -14.92 15.97 -7.30
C GLU A 47 -16.22 16.36 -6.59
N GLY A 48 -16.14 17.14 -5.50
CA GLY A 48 -17.31 17.62 -4.75
C GLY A 48 -18.09 18.74 -5.43
N ASP A 49 -18.67 18.49 -6.61
CA ASP A 49 -19.78 19.28 -7.20
C ASP A 49 -20.46 18.54 -8.39
N PHE A 50 -20.88 17.26 -8.23
CA PHE A 50 -21.66 16.53 -9.24
C PHE A 50 -22.80 15.71 -8.60
N ASP A 51 -23.98 15.76 -9.25
CA ASP A 51 -25.27 15.28 -8.77
C ASP A 51 -25.39 13.75 -8.56
N ASP A 52 -26.26 13.42 -7.60
CA ASP A 52 -26.61 12.11 -7.03
C ASP A 52 -27.50 11.28 -7.99
N ASP A 53 -26.92 10.47 -8.89
CA ASP A 53 -27.68 9.42 -9.63
C ASP A 53 -26.75 8.33 -10.24
N ASP A 54 -25.96 7.61 -9.43
CA ASP A 54 -25.45 6.28 -9.85
C ASP A 54 -25.00 5.39 -8.67
N LEU A 55 -25.96 4.73 -8.00
CA LEU A 55 -25.70 3.82 -6.85
C LEU A 55 -25.74 2.32 -7.23
N VAL A 56 -25.69 1.93 -8.50
CA VAL A 56 -25.91 0.51 -8.87
C VAL A 56 -24.81 -0.07 -9.74
N ASP A 57 -23.63 -0.38 -9.16
CA ASP A 57 -22.77 -1.44 -9.74
C ASP A 57 -21.78 -2.11 -8.74
N GLY A 58 -22.19 -2.28 -7.48
CA GLY A 58 -21.32 -2.73 -6.37
C GLY A 58 -20.94 -4.23 -6.34
N ILE A 59 -21.14 -5.00 -7.42
CA ILE A 59 -20.56 -6.36 -7.59
C ILE A 59 -19.96 -6.46 -9.01
N GLY A 60 -19.32 -5.38 -9.47
CA GLY A 60 -18.57 -5.37 -10.72
C GLY A 60 -17.37 -6.29 -10.63
N SER A 61 -17.18 -7.15 -11.63
CA SER A 61 -15.96 -7.91 -11.81
C SER A 61 -14.77 -6.96 -11.87
N ILE A 62 -13.93 -6.97 -10.83
CA ILE A 62 -12.73 -6.14 -10.76
C ILE A 62 -11.84 -6.50 -11.96
N THR A 63 -11.74 -5.57 -12.92
CA THR A 63 -10.87 -5.74 -14.08
C THR A 63 -9.43 -5.43 -13.68
N LEU A 64 -8.46 -6.09 -14.31
CA LEU A 64 -7.03 -5.84 -14.02
C LEU A 64 -6.65 -4.37 -14.26
N GLN A 65 -7.29 -3.72 -15.22
CA GLN A 65 -7.06 -2.30 -15.54
C GLN A 65 -7.47 -1.37 -14.38
N GLU A 66 -8.54 -1.69 -13.67
CA GLU A 66 -8.99 -0.92 -12.51
C GLU A 66 -8.05 -1.09 -11.32
N VAL A 67 -7.51 -2.30 -11.13
CA VAL A 67 -6.47 -2.56 -10.11
C VAL A 67 -5.18 -1.82 -10.45
N GLU A 68 -4.77 -1.82 -11.72
CA GLU A 68 -3.59 -1.08 -12.21
C GLU A 68 -3.74 0.44 -12.05
N THR A 69 -4.96 0.97 -12.18
CA THR A 69 -5.23 2.39 -11.96
C THR A 69 -5.19 2.76 -10.47
N ARG A 70 -5.52 1.81 -9.58
CA ARG A 70 -5.44 1.96 -8.12
C ARG A 70 -4.06 1.58 -7.54
N LEU A 71 -3.13 1.10 -8.37
CA LEU A 71 -1.78 0.78 -7.93
C LEU A 71 -1.00 2.07 -7.69
N ILE A 72 -0.38 2.17 -6.52
CA ILE A 72 0.47 3.30 -6.15
C ILE A 72 1.72 3.26 -7.02
N GLN A 73 1.88 4.30 -7.84
CA GLN A 73 3.07 4.47 -8.65
C GLN A 73 4.19 5.07 -7.81
N LEU A 74 5.19 4.26 -7.50
CA LEU A 74 6.44 4.74 -6.91
C LEU A 74 7.32 5.38 -7.99
N ASP A 75 8.04 6.44 -7.62
CA ASP A 75 9.06 7.02 -8.50
C ASP A 75 10.10 5.93 -8.84
N PRO A 76 10.51 5.79 -10.12
CA PRO A 76 11.44 4.74 -10.54
C PRO A 76 12.78 4.78 -9.81
N THR A 77 13.17 5.92 -9.22
CA THR A 77 14.41 6.06 -8.45
C THR A 77 14.36 5.40 -7.07
N ILE A 78 13.16 5.24 -6.50
CA ILE A 78 12.97 4.67 -5.16
C ILE A 78 12.43 3.23 -5.19
N GLN A 79 12.14 2.70 -6.38
CA GLN A 79 11.54 1.38 -6.57
C GLN A 79 12.42 0.24 -6.00
N ASP A 80 13.74 0.34 -6.16
CA ASP A 80 14.71 -0.65 -5.65
C ASP A 80 15.22 -0.32 -4.23
N THR A 81 14.61 0.65 -3.55
CA THR A 81 14.98 1.03 -2.19
C THR A 81 13.98 0.49 -1.18
N MET A 82 14.43 0.25 0.06
CA MET A 82 13.54 -0.02 1.19
C MET A 82 12.87 1.28 1.67
N TRP A 83 12.09 1.94 0.81
CA TRP A 83 11.39 3.19 1.11
C TRP A 83 10.40 3.05 2.29
N TYR A 84 9.96 1.81 2.53
CA TYR A 84 9.05 1.47 3.60
C TYR A 84 9.74 1.18 4.94
N VAL A 85 11.07 1.24 5.03
CA VAL A 85 11.83 0.98 6.28
C VAL A 85 12.14 2.26 7.02
#